data_AF-A0A1B6HUV1-F1
#
_entry.id   AF-A0A1B6HUV1-F1
#
_cell.length_a   1.000
_cell.length_b   1.000
_cell.length_c   1.000
_cell.angle_alpha   90.00
_cell.angle_beta   90.00
_cell.angle_gamma   90.00
#
_symmetry.space_group_name_H-M   'P 1'
#
loop_
_entity.id
_entity.type
_entity.pdbx_description
1 polymer ?
#
loop_
_entity_poly.entity_id
_entity_poly.type
_entity_poly.pdbx_seq_one_letter_code
_entity_poly.pdbx_strand_id
1 'polypeptide(L)'
;CIVYPWDETEILQGIQEWMFLPDPIHPPPAYKLMCDFVVLLLVCRQALVFRIEQRHDGHEYAGGTNKRIIDDVERSGFVNPVPDFISHARSWLDIIKRMILSAFIWFTLAIVFLAGTNRVNIFSLGYLIGAFIFLWQGNDLYLRPVKVILRWWSFLIRYSVTVILIKAMLQILGCIFLREMQDHACWAVQLFGIACIKKFGSIQN
;
A
#
# COMPACT_ATOMS: atom_id res chain seq x y z
N CYS A 1 -21.62 -19.52 35.84
CA CYS A 1 -21.27 -18.73 34.64
C CYS A 1 -19.79 -18.95 34.34
N ILE A 2 -19.41 -19.07 33.07
CA ILE A 2 -18.01 -19.14 32.65
C ILE A 2 -17.63 -17.72 32.23
N VAL A 3 -16.60 -17.15 32.89
CA VAL A 3 -16.09 -15.82 32.60
C VAL A 3 -14.85 -15.96 31.72
N TYR A 4 -14.66 -15.05 30.76
CA TYR A 4 -13.44 -15.04 29.98
C TYR A 4 -12.26 -14.59 30.84
N PRO A 5 -11.06 -15.16 30.63
CA PRO A 5 -9.90 -14.88 31.48
C PRO A 5 -9.18 -13.56 31.13
N TRP A 6 -9.77 -12.68 30.31
CA TRP A 6 -9.08 -11.53 29.76
C TRP A 6 -8.61 -10.54 30.82
N ASP A 7 -9.38 -10.38 31.91
CA ASP A 7 -9.11 -9.42 33.00
C ASP A 7 -8.06 -9.89 34.00
N GLU A 8 -7.48 -11.08 33.83
CA GLU A 8 -6.50 -11.61 34.77
C GLU A 8 -5.17 -10.83 34.75
N THR A 9 -4.75 -10.33 33.57
CA THR A 9 -3.51 -9.56 33.42
C THR A 9 -3.62 -8.51 32.31
N GLU A 10 -2.83 -7.42 32.41
CA GLU A 10 -2.72 -6.41 31.34
C GLU A 10 -2.30 -7.02 29.99
N ILE A 11 -1.49 -8.09 30.01
CA ILE A 11 -1.05 -8.82 28.81
C ILE A 11 -2.24 -9.50 28.13
N LEU A 12 -3.09 -10.18 28.89
CA LEU A 12 -4.27 -10.86 28.36
C LEU A 12 -5.29 -9.85 27.80
N GLN A 13 -5.45 -8.68 28.43
CA GLN A 13 -6.25 -7.59 27.89
C GLN A 13 -5.68 -7.05 26.57
N GLY A 14 -4.36 -6.87 26.48
CA GLY A 14 -3.70 -6.45 25.24
C GLY A 14 -3.85 -7.47 24.10
N ILE A 15 -3.78 -8.77 24.41
CA ILE A 15 -4.04 -9.86 23.46
C ILE A 15 -5.49 -9.85 23.00
N GLN A 16 -6.45 -9.69 23.92
CA GLN A 16 -7.87 -9.63 23.62
C GLN A 16 -8.18 -8.49 22.65
N GLU A 17 -7.66 -7.28 22.93
CA GLU A 17 -7.89 -6.11 22.09
C GLU A 17 -7.27 -6.27 20.70
N TRP A 18 -6.03 -6.80 20.61
CA TRP A 18 -5.33 -6.95 19.35
C TRP A 18 -5.91 -8.07 18.46
N MET A 19 -6.26 -9.21 19.05
CA MET A 19 -6.86 -10.33 18.32
C MET A 19 -8.36 -10.14 18.03
N PHE A 20 -8.96 -9.04 18.49
CA PHE A 20 -10.38 -8.73 18.30
C PHE A 20 -11.29 -9.82 18.91
N LEU A 21 -10.94 -10.31 20.12
CA LEU A 21 -11.67 -11.38 20.80
C LEU A 21 -12.94 -10.87 21.50
N PRO A 22 -13.99 -11.71 21.61
CA PRO A 22 -15.23 -11.33 22.27
C PRO A 22 -15.04 -11.17 23.78
N ASP A 23 -15.65 -10.12 24.32
CA ASP A 23 -15.73 -9.82 25.75
C ASP A 23 -17.08 -9.15 26.05
N PRO A 24 -17.87 -9.64 27.01
CA PRO A 24 -19.14 -9.02 27.39
C PRO A 24 -18.97 -7.68 28.12
N ILE A 25 -17.84 -7.44 28.79
CA ILE A 25 -17.55 -6.21 29.55
C ILE A 25 -16.93 -5.17 28.62
N HIS A 26 -15.97 -5.57 27.78
CA HIS A 26 -15.22 -4.69 26.88
C HIS A 26 -15.28 -5.18 25.42
N PRO A 27 -16.46 -5.13 24.78
CA PRO A 27 -16.64 -5.69 23.45
C PRO A 27 -15.78 -4.97 22.41
N PRO A 28 -15.15 -5.71 21.47
CA PRO A 28 -14.37 -5.09 20.42
C PRO A 28 -15.28 -4.27 19.49
N PRO A 29 -14.86 -3.06 19.07
CA PRO A 29 -15.72 -2.16 18.31
C PRO A 29 -16.00 -2.69 16.89
N ALA A 30 -17.21 -3.19 16.68
CA ALA A 30 -17.65 -3.78 15.41
C ALA A 30 -17.58 -2.82 14.21
N TYR A 31 -17.68 -1.50 14.42
CA TYR A 31 -17.60 -0.52 13.33
C TYR A 31 -16.26 -0.55 12.58
N LYS A 32 -15.18 -1.07 13.20
CA LYS A 32 -13.87 -1.24 12.52
C LYS A 32 -13.96 -2.20 11.33
N LEU A 33 -14.89 -3.15 11.35
CA LEU A 33 -15.13 -4.12 10.27
C LEU A 33 -15.73 -3.48 9.01
N MET A 34 -16.16 -2.21 9.06
CA MET A 34 -16.64 -1.49 7.87
C MET A 34 -15.55 -1.38 6.80
N CYS A 35 -14.28 -1.22 7.20
CA CYS A 35 -13.16 -1.22 6.26
C CYS A 35 -13.06 -2.54 5.51
N ASP A 36 -13.18 -3.68 6.22
CA ASP A 36 -13.13 -5.01 5.63
C ASP A 36 -14.32 -5.28 4.72
N PHE A 37 -15.51 -4.78 5.08
CA PHE A 37 -16.69 -4.85 4.21
C PHE A 37 -16.48 -4.10 2.90
N VAL A 38 -15.88 -2.90 2.94
CA VAL A 38 -15.56 -2.12 1.73
C VAL A 38 -14.55 -2.89 0.87
N VAL A 39 -13.51 -3.47 1.47
CA VAL A 39 -12.53 -4.30 0.75
C VAL A 39 -13.22 -5.50 0.11
N LEU A 40 -14.09 -6.21 0.84
CA LEU A 40 -14.86 -7.33 0.31
C LEU A 40 -15.72 -6.91 -0.89
N LEU A 41 -16.41 -5.78 -0.80
CA LEU A 41 -17.20 -5.24 -1.92
C LEU A 41 -16.32 -5.01 -3.14
N LEU A 42 -15.16 -4.38 -2.98
CA LEU A 42 -14.21 -4.15 -4.08
C LEU A 42 -13.68 -5.46 -4.68
N VAL A 43 -13.34 -6.45 -3.84
CA VAL A 43 -12.89 -7.77 -4.30
C VAL A 43 -14.00 -8.50 -5.06
N CYS A 44 -15.26 -8.45 -4.60
CA CYS A 44 -16.40 -9.04 -5.30
C CYS A 44 -16.62 -8.37 -6.68
N ARG A 45 -16.47 -7.05 -6.78
CA ARG A 45 -16.56 -6.34 -8.07
C ARG A 45 -15.38 -6.68 -8.98
N GLN A 46 -14.17 -6.77 -8.45
CA GLN A 46 -13.00 -7.18 -9.21
C GLN A 46 -13.15 -8.61 -9.76
N ALA A 47 -13.71 -9.53 -8.97
CA ALA A 47 -13.99 -10.90 -9.41
C ALA A 47 -14.99 -10.94 -10.58
N LEU A 48 -15.98 -10.04 -10.59
CA LEU A 48 -16.89 -9.89 -11.73
C LEU A 48 -16.14 -9.39 -12.98
N VAL A 49 -15.26 -8.41 -12.84
CA VAL A 49 -14.42 -7.91 -13.95
C VAL A 49 -13.58 -9.05 -14.54
N PHE A 50 -12.92 -9.86 -13.71
CA PHE A 50 -12.15 -11.01 -14.18
C PHE A 50 -13.00 -12.06 -14.90
N ARG A 51 -14.25 -12.29 -14.47
CA ARG A 51 -15.18 -13.18 -15.19
C ARG A 51 -15.56 -12.63 -16.55
N ILE A 52 -15.73 -11.31 -16.68
CA ILE A 52 -16.01 -10.65 -17.95
C ILE A 52 -14.80 -10.77 -18.88
N GLU A 53 -13.60 -10.51 -18.37
CA GLU A 53 -12.34 -10.67 -19.12
C GLU A 53 -12.16 -12.11 -19.61
N GLN A 54 -12.42 -13.10 -18.75
CA GLN A 54 -12.33 -14.51 -19.12
C GLN A 54 -13.36 -14.90 -20.19
N ARG A 55 -14.60 -14.40 -20.11
CA ARG A 55 -15.65 -14.69 -21.09
C ARG A 55 -15.37 -14.09 -22.46
N HIS A 56 -14.71 -12.93 -22.50
CA HIS A 56 -14.40 -12.22 -23.74
C HIS A 56 -12.92 -12.35 -24.12
N ASP A 57 -12.20 -13.35 -23.57
CA ASP A 57 -10.80 -13.55 -23.93
C ASP A 57 -10.69 -13.91 -25.41
N GLY A 58 -9.95 -13.10 -26.16
CA GLY A 58 -9.81 -13.25 -27.62
C GLY A 58 -11.00 -12.74 -28.43
N HIS A 59 -12.03 -12.17 -27.81
CA HIS A 59 -13.15 -11.53 -28.48
C HIS A 59 -13.12 -10.01 -28.31
N GLU A 60 -13.72 -9.28 -29.25
CA GLU A 60 -13.87 -7.83 -29.11
C GLU A 60 -14.82 -7.52 -27.95
N TYR A 61 -14.35 -6.68 -27.03
CA TYR A 61 -15.11 -6.12 -25.93
C TYR A 61 -15.09 -4.60 -26.05
N ALA A 62 -16.23 -3.93 -25.80
CA ALA A 62 -16.35 -2.49 -25.97
C ALA A 62 -15.34 -1.67 -25.14
N GLY A 63 -14.91 -2.21 -23.99
CA GLY A 63 -13.88 -1.62 -23.13
C GLY A 63 -12.43 -1.95 -23.53
N GLY A 64 -12.22 -2.72 -24.60
CA GLY A 64 -10.90 -3.18 -25.04
C GLY A 64 -10.32 -4.31 -24.19
N THR A 65 -9.01 -4.52 -24.33
CA THR A 65 -8.24 -5.56 -23.64
C THR A 65 -7.43 -4.98 -22.46
N ASN A 66 -7.44 -5.68 -21.32
CA ASN A 66 -6.62 -5.36 -20.15
C ASN A 66 -5.33 -6.19 -20.09
N LYS A 67 -4.95 -6.86 -21.18
CA LYS A 67 -3.69 -7.64 -21.24
C LYS A 67 -2.48 -6.71 -21.14
N ARG A 68 -1.44 -7.21 -20.45
CA ARG A 68 -0.18 -6.49 -20.22
C ARG A 68 0.62 -6.40 -21.53
N ILE A 69 0.95 -5.19 -21.97
CA ILE A 69 1.59 -4.93 -23.28
C ILE A 69 3.13 -4.89 -23.27
N ILE A 70 3.79 -5.13 -22.13
CA ILE A 70 5.23 -4.83 -21.99
C ILE A 70 6.10 -5.65 -22.94
N ASP A 71 5.70 -6.89 -23.23
CA ASP A 71 6.44 -7.75 -24.16
C ASP A 71 6.16 -7.38 -25.62
N ASP A 72 5.08 -6.66 -25.91
CA ASP A 72 4.70 -6.23 -27.25
C ASP A 72 5.33 -4.88 -27.60
N VAL A 73 5.43 -3.95 -26.64
CA VAL A 73 6.00 -2.61 -26.85
C VAL A 73 7.47 -2.65 -27.31
N GLU A 74 8.22 -3.67 -26.89
CA GLU A 74 9.63 -3.84 -27.28
C GLU A 74 9.80 -4.69 -28.56
N ARG A 75 8.73 -5.23 -29.16
CA ARG A 75 8.80 -5.99 -30.42
C ARG A 75 8.90 -5.06 -31.62
N SER A 76 9.70 -5.47 -32.61
CA SER A 76 9.76 -4.78 -33.89
C SER A 76 8.40 -4.84 -34.59
N GLY A 77 7.89 -3.70 -35.03
CA GLY A 77 6.61 -3.58 -35.74
C GLY A 77 5.37 -3.41 -34.87
N PHE A 78 5.51 -3.25 -33.54
CA PHE A 78 4.38 -2.88 -32.69
C PHE A 78 3.90 -1.46 -33.01
N VAL A 79 2.63 -1.34 -33.37
CA VAL A 79 1.97 -0.04 -33.61
C VAL A 79 1.14 0.30 -32.39
N ASN A 80 1.48 1.41 -31.72
CA ASN A 80 0.68 1.90 -30.60
C ASN A 80 -0.72 2.30 -31.11
N PRO A 81 -1.81 1.69 -30.62
CA PRO A 81 -3.17 2.03 -31.05
C PRO A 81 -3.60 3.42 -30.59
N VAL A 82 -2.91 4.00 -29.60
CA VAL A 82 -3.22 5.34 -29.08
C VAL A 82 -2.44 6.38 -29.88
N PRO A 83 -3.12 7.40 -30.45
CA PRO A 83 -2.44 8.48 -31.17
C PRO A 83 -1.55 9.31 -30.23
N ASP A 84 -0.50 9.92 -30.78
CA ASP A 84 0.42 10.75 -30.01
C ASP A 84 -0.27 12.01 -29.44
N PHE A 85 -0.50 11.99 -28.13
CA PHE A 85 -1.06 13.10 -27.36
C PHE A 85 0.01 13.92 -26.61
N ILE A 86 1.29 13.53 -26.70
CA ILE A 86 2.39 14.20 -26.00
C ILE A 86 2.93 15.34 -26.88
N SER A 87 3.31 15.04 -28.12
CA SER A 87 3.89 16.04 -29.03
C SER A 87 2.82 16.88 -29.72
N HIS A 88 1.66 16.27 -30.02
CA HIS A 88 0.57 16.90 -30.78
C HIS A 88 -0.73 16.87 -29.99
N ALA A 89 -0.90 17.80 -29.05
CA ALA A 89 -2.17 17.96 -28.34
C ALA A 89 -3.24 18.56 -29.27
N ARG A 90 -4.31 17.82 -29.56
CA ARG A 90 -5.40 18.24 -30.47
C ARG A 90 -6.68 18.61 -29.72
N SER A 91 -6.78 18.22 -28.45
CA SER A 91 -7.95 18.47 -27.61
C SER A 91 -7.54 18.87 -26.19
N TRP A 92 -8.46 19.51 -25.46
CA TRP A 92 -8.30 19.76 -24.02
C TRP A 92 -8.07 18.47 -23.23
N LEU A 93 -8.68 17.37 -23.67
CA LEU A 93 -8.46 16.05 -23.09
C LEU A 93 -6.98 15.62 -23.22
N ASP A 94 -6.34 15.88 -24.35
CA ASP A 94 -4.93 15.54 -24.57
C ASP A 94 -4.00 16.38 -23.71
N ILE A 95 -4.32 17.67 -23.53
CA ILE A 95 -3.60 18.55 -22.60
C ILE A 95 -3.68 17.99 -21.17
N ILE A 96 -4.88 17.60 -20.73
CA ILE A 96 -5.09 17.01 -19.40
C ILE A 96 -4.35 15.68 -19.26
N LYS A 97 -4.46 14.78 -20.24
CA LYS A 97 -3.73 13.49 -20.25
C LYS A 97 -2.23 13.69 -20.12
N ARG A 98 -1.65 14.58 -20.93
CA ARG A 98 -0.22 14.91 -20.89
C ARG A 98 0.17 15.41 -19.50
N MET A 99 -0.58 16.37 -18.95
CA MET A 99 -0.28 16.91 -17.62
C MET A 99 -0.33 15.84 -16.52
N ILE A 100 -1.39 15.04 -16.47
CA ILE A 100 -1.57 14.02 -15.43
C ILE A 100 -0.51 12.91 -15.56
N LEU A 101 -0.34 12.35 -16.75
CA LEU A 101 0.55 11.19 -16.97
C LEU A 101 2.03 11.56 -16.79
N SER A 102 2.46 12.75 -17.23
CA SER A 102 3.84 13.21 -17.04
C SER A 102 4.14 13.62 -15.59
N ALA A 103 3.14 14.09 -14.83
CA ALA A 103 3.34 14.49 -13.43
C ALA A 103 3.32 13.31 -12.45
N PHE A 104 2.63 12.21 -12.80
CA PHE A 104 2.31 11.14 -11.85
C PHE A 104 3.54 10.47 -11.21
N ILE A 105 4.63 10.28 -11.95
CA ILE A 105 5.85 9.69 -11.40
C ILE A 105 6.50 10.61 -10.36
N TRP A 106 6.56 11.92 -10.63
CA TRP A 106 7.14 12.91 -9.73
C TRP A 106 6.29 13.09 -8.48
N PHE A 107 4.96 13.11 -8.66
CA PHE A 107 4.03 13.14 -7.55
C PHE A 107 4.17 11.90 -6.66
N THR A 108 4.26 10.71 -7.25
CA THR A 108 4.43 9.48 -6.48
C THR A 108 5.78 9.46 -5.75
N LEU A 109 6.84 9.94 -6.39
CA LEU A 109 8.17 10.05 -5.79
C LEU A 109 8.18 11.05 -4.61
N ALA A 110 7.43 12.16 -4.72
CA ALA A 110 7.24 13.10 -3.62
C ALA A 110 6.50 12.46 -2.43
N ILE A 111 5.49 11.63 -2.68
CA ILE A 111 4.81 10.87 -1.62
C ILE A 111 5.75 9.88 -0.94
N VAL A 112 6.58 9.16 -1.70
CA VAL A 112 7.57 8.22 -1.15
C VAL A 112 8.60 8.96 -0.30
N PHE A 113 9.07 10.12 -0.76
CA PHE A 113 9.97 10.97 0.01
C PHE A 113 9.31 11.45 1.32
N LEU A 114 8.07 11.93 1.25
CA LEU A 114 7.30 12.36 2.42
C LEU A 114 7.06 11.20 3.42
N ALA A 115 6.79 10.00 2.93
CA ALA A 115 6.69 8.80 3.76
C ALA A 115 8.01 8.49 4.48
N GLY A 116 9.14 8.74 3.83
CA GLY A 116 10.48 8.62 4.40
C GLY A 116 10.84 9.70 5.43
N THR A 117 10.28 10.91 5.35
CA THR A 117 10.58 12.01 6.29
C THR A 117 9.60 12.11 7.46
N ASN A 118 8.36 11.65 7.30
CA ASN A 118 7.30 11.81 8.31
C ASN A 118 7.59 11.17 9.67
N ARG A 119 8.37 10.09 9.71
CA ARG A 119 8.78 9.41 10.95
C ARG A 119 10.22 8.96 10.80
N VAL A 120 11.02 9.03 11.87
CA VAL A 120 12.40 8.55 11.86
C VAL A 120 12.41 7.10 12.38
N ASN A 121 12.61 6.14 11.49
CA ASN A 121 12.86 4.73 11.82
C ASN A 121 13.61 4.06 10.65
N ILE A 122 14.11 2.84 10.86
CA ILE A 122 14.89 2.14 9.81
C ILE A 122 14.11 1.92 8.51
N PHE A 123 12.78 1.81 8.58
CA PHE A 123 11.94 1.65 7.39
C PHE A 123 11.78 2.96 6.61
N SER A 124 11.75 4.10 7.30
CA SER A 124 11.68 5.41 6.65
C SER A 124 12.97 5.75 5.92
N LEU A 125 14.12 5.31 6.46
CA LEU A 125 15.40 5.41 5.77
C LEU A 125 15.40 4.67 4.42
N GLY A 126 14.79 3.48 4.34
CA GLY A 126 14.70 2.75 3.07
C GLY A 126 13.85 3.47 2.02
N TYR A 127 12.75 4.12 2.43
CA TYR A 127 11.98 5.00 1.54
C TYR A 127 12.79 6.21 1.05
N LEU A 128 13.58 6.83 1.94
CA LEU A 128 14.47 7.95 1.57
C LEU A 128 15.54 7.52 0.56
N ILE A 129 16.22 6.40 0.82
CA ILE A 129 17.23 5.85 -0.10
C ILE A 129 16.60 5.57 -1.46
N GLY A 130 15.44 4.90 -1.49
CA GLY A 130 14.70 4.63 -2.72
C GLY A 130 14.35 5.93 -3.46
N ALA A 131 13.82 6.93 -2.75
CA ALA A 131 13.48 8.22 -3.35
C ALA A 131 14.70 8.91 -3.95
N PHE A 132 15.83 8.95 -3.23
CA PHE A 132 17.07 9.54 -3.74
C PHE A 132 17.64 8.80 -4.95
N ILE A 133 17.55 7.46 -5.01
CA ILE A 133 17.97 6.69 -6.19
C ILE A 133 17.14 7.10 -7.42
N PHE A 134 15.82 7.21 -7.29
CA PHE A 134 14.95 7.64 -8.40
C PHE A 134 15.17 9.11 -8.77
N LEU A 135 15.33 9.99 -7.79
CA LEU A 135 15.64 11.41 -8.01
C LEU A 135 17.00 11.60 -8.70
N TRP A 136 18.01 10.80 -8.33
CA TRP A 136 19.34 10.84 -8.93
C TRP A 136 19.30 10.46 -10.41
N GLN A 137 18.51 9.44 -10.77
CA GLN A 137 18.29 9.09 -12.18
C GLN A 137 17.49 10.17 -12.91
N GLY A 138 16.53 10.81 -12.24
CA GLY A 138 15.76 11.93 -12.76
C GLY A 138 15.02 11.61 -14.06
N ASN A 139 15.10 12.51 -15.05
CA ASN A 139 14.43 12.37 -16.35
C ASN A 139 15.01 11.22 -17.20
N ASP A 140 16.24 10.79 -16.95
CA ASP A 140 16.85 9.69 -17.71
C ASP A 140 16.15 8.35 -17.43
N LEU A 141 15.29 8.29 -16.40
CA LEU A 141 14.44 7.14 -16.15
C LEU A 141 13.53 6.83 -17.34
N TYR A 142 13.00 7.85 -18.02
CA TYR A 142 12.06 7.69 -19.14
C TYR A 142 12.72 7.07 -20.38
N LEU A 143 14.04 7.20 -20.51
CA LEU A 143 14.80 6.63 -21.63
C LEU A 143 15.16 5.16 -21.42
N ARG A 144 14.93 4.61 -20.22
CA ARG A 144 15.26 3.23 -19.90
C ARG A 144 14.19 2.27 -20.45
N PRO A 145 14.56 1.02 -20.79
CA PRO A 145 13.58 0.00 -21.18
C PRO A 145 12.50 -0.19 -20.10
N VAL A 146 11.24 -0.35 -20.51
CA VAL A 146 10.08 -0.43 -19.61
C VAL A 146 10.24 -1.57 -18.60
N LYS A 147 10.81 -2.71 -19.03
CA LYS A 147 11.09 -3.85 -18.14
C LYS A 147 12.02 -3.49 -16.98
N VAL A 148 13.01 -2.64 -17.21
CA VAL A 148 13.94 -2.18 -16.16
C VAL A 148 13.19 -1.30 -15.18
N ILE A 149 12.47 -0.29 -15.67
CA ILE A 149 11.68 0.63 -14.83
C ILE A 149 10.71 -0.15 -13.94
N LEU A 150 9.97 -1.10 -14.52
CA LEU A 150 9.02 -1.93 -13.78
C LEU A 150 9.67 -2.86 -12.76
N ARG A 151 10.91 -3.30 -12.99
CA ARG A 151 11.66 -4.09 -11.99
C ARG A 151 11.98 -3.24 -10.76
N TRP A 152 12.49 -2.03 -10.96
CA TRP A 152 12.74 -1.07 -9.86
C TRP A 152 11.46 -0.70 -9.14
N TRP A 153 10.39 -0.45 -9.89
CA TRP A 153 9.07 -0.15 -9.33
C TRP A 153 8.50 -1.31 -8.51
N SER A 154 8.62 -2.54 -9.02
CA SER A 154 8.17 -3.74 -8.32
C SER A 154 8.96 -3.99 -7.04
N PHE A 155 10.26 -3.62 -7.01
CA PHE A 155 11.06 -3.67 -5.79
C PHE A 155 10.55 -2.67 -4.74
N LEU A 156 10.23 -1.44 -5.14
CA LEU A 156 9.68 -0.42 -4.24
C LEU A 156 8.29 -0.80 -3.68
N ILE A 157 7.40 -1.36 -4.51
CA ILE A 157 6.10 -1.87 -4.07
C ILE A 157 6.30 -3.00 -3.06
N ARG A 158 7.17 -3.96 -3.36
CA ARG A 158 7.45 -5.10 -2.47
C ARG A 158 8.04 -4.64 -1.15
N TYR A 159 8.97 -3.67 -1.18
CA TYR A 159 9.48 -3.03 0.02
C TYR A 159 8.34 -2.42 0.85
N SER A 160 7.43 -1.68 0.21
CA SER A 160 6.31 -1.04 0.90
C SER A 160 5.39 -2.04 1.58
N VAL A 161 5.03 -3.13 0.88
CA VAL A 161 4.21 -4.22 1.45
C VAL A 161 4.93 -4.89 2.62
N THR A 162 6.22 -5.20 2.47
CA THR A 162 7.03 -5.79 3.55
C THR A 162 7.09 -4.87 4.78
N VAL A 163 7.26 -3.56 4.60
CA VAL A 163 7.24 -2.59 5.71
C VAL A 163 5.89 -2.60 6.43
N ILE A 164 4.77 -2.62 5.68
CA ILE A 164 3.42 -2.71 6.26
C ILE A 164 3.27 -3.98 7.10
N LEU A 165 3.66 -5.13 6.56
CA LEU A 165 3.58 -6.42 7.25
C LEU A 165 4.44 -6.44 8.52
N ILE A 166 5.69 -5.99 8.44
CA ILE A 166 6.59 -5.94 9.60
C ILE A 166 6.02 -4.98 10.66
N LYS A 167 5.54 -3.79 10.27
CA LYS A 167 4.93 -2.84 11.19
C LYS A 167 3.67 -3.40 11.87
N ALA A 168 2.83 -4.13 11.13
CA ALA A 168 1.66 -4.80 11.69
C ALA A 168 2.06 -5.87 12.72
N MET A 169 3.11 -6.65 12.45
CA MET A 169 3.64 -7.64 13.40
C MET A 169 4.28 -6.97 14.62
N LEU A 170 5.04 -5.90 14.43
CA LEU A 170 5.62 -5.12 15.54
C LEU A 170 4.55 -4.45 16.40
N GLN A 171 3.38 -4.14 15.84
CA GLN A 171 2.25 -3.60 16.60
C GLN A 171 1.73 -4.60 17.65
N ILE A 172 1.81 -5.92 17.40
CA ILE A 172 1.51 -6.96 18.40
C ILE A 172 2.40 -6.77 19.62
N LEU A 173 3.71 -6.73 19.39
CA LEU A 173 4.71 -6.56 20.44
C LEU A 173 4.52 -5.24 21.19
N GLY A 174 4.23 -4.17 20.44
CA GLY A 174 4.01 -2.83 20.98
C GLY A 174 2.73 -2.67 21.77
N CYS A 175 1.66 -3.44 21.51
CA CYS A 175 0.41 -3.36 22.27
C CYS A 175 0.38 -4.31 23.48
N ILE A 176 1.10 -5.43 23.43
CA ILE A 176 1.12 -6.43 24.52
C ILE A 176 2.26 -6.18 25.50
N PHE A 177 3.46 -5.83 25.01
CA PHE A 177 4.69 -5.80 25.82
C PHE A 177 5.33 -4.40 25.88
N LEU A 178 4.56 -3.32 25.76
CA LEU A 178 5.11 -1.97 25.64
C LEU A 178 6.04 -1.59 26.80
N ARG A 179 5.62 -1.86 28.05
CA ARG A 179 6.37 -1.53 29.27
C ARG A 179 7.70 -2.28 29.31
N GLU A 180 7.65 -3.60 29.15
CA GLU A 180 8.82 -4.48 29.10
C GLU A 180 9.82 -4.07 28.01
N MET A 181 9.33 -3.71 26.81
CA MET A 181 10.21 -3.27 25.72
C MET A 181 10.84 -1.90 25.98
N GLN A 182 10.16 -1.00 26.69
CA GLN A 182 10.72 0.29 27.07
C GLN A 182 11.82 0.14 28.13
N ASP A 183 11.62 -0.77 29.08
CA ASP A 183 12.58 -0.99 30.17
C ASP A 183 13.83 -1.78 29.72
N HIS A 184 13.66 -2.78 28.85
CA HIS A 184 14.75 -3.67 28.44
C HIS A 184 15.31 -3.44 27.03
N ALA A 185 14.56 -2.78 26.14
CA ALA A 185 14.89 -2.70 24.71
C ALA A 185 14.49 -1.36 24.06
N CYS A 186 14.65 -0.24 24.78
CA CYS A 186 14.30 1.11 24.29
C CYS A 186 14.94 1.44 22.92
N TRP A 187 16.19 1.01 22.71
CA TRP A 187 16.89 1.18 21.43
C TRP A 187 16.13 0.54 20.25
N ALA A 188 15.52 -0.63 20.46
CA ALA A 188 14.78 -1.34 19.43
C ALA A 188 13.43 -0.67 19.17
N VAL A 189 12.75 -0.21 20.22
CA VAL A 189 11.50 0.56 20.14
C VAL A 189 11.71 1.81 19.27
N GLN A 190 12.80 2.55 19.49
CA GLN A 190 13.14 3.74 18.71
C GLN A 190 13.55 3.40 17.27
N LEU A 191 14.44 2.43 17.08
CA LEU A 191 14.97 2.05 15.76
C LEU A 191 13.87 1.57 14.80
N PHE A 192 12.98 0.70 15.30
CA PHE A 192 11.87 0.17 14.50
C PHE A 192 10.61 1.02 14.59
N GLY A 193 10.57 2.05 15.45
CA GLY A 193 9.39 2.86 15.71
C GLY A 193 8.19 2.03 16.14
N ILE A 194 8.38 1.19 17.16
CA ILE A 194 7.35 0.33 17.75
C ILE A 194 6.43 1.21 18.58
N ALA A 195 5.13 1.17 18.31
CA ALA A 195 4.12 1.87 19.08
C ALA A 195 2.78 1.14 18.97
N CYS A 196 2.01 1.15 20.04
CA CYS A 196 0.62 0.70 19.99
C CYS A 196 -0.26 1.82 19.41
N ILE A 197 -0.83 1.61 18.22
CA ILE A 197 -1.68 2.61 17.58
C ILE A 197 -3.14 2.31 17.91
N LYS A 198 -3.67 2.93 18.96
CA LYS A 198 -5.11 2.96 19.25
C LYS A 198 -5.79 4.11 18.50
N LYS A 199 -5.72 4.10 17.16
CA LYS A 199 -6.16 5.24 16.31
C LYS A 199 -7.65 5.54 16.37
N PHE A 200 -8.43 4.57 16.83
CA PHE A 200 -9.87 4.69 16.99
C PHE A 200 -10.15 4.72 18.49
N GLY A 201 -10.12 5.92 19.06
CA GLY A 201 -10.61 6.14 20.43
C GLY A 201 -12.05 5.67 20.55
N SER A 202 -12.43 5.21 21.73
CA SER A 202 -13.84 4.97 22.06
C SER A 202 -14.62 6.24 21.74
N ILE A 203 -15.64 6.11 20.89
CA ILE A 203 -16.73 7.08 20.90
C ILE A 203 -17.43 6.82 22.23
N GLN A 204 -16.96 7.48 23.29
CA GLN A 204 -17.67 7.55 24.55
C GLN A 204 -18.91 8.42 24.31
N ASN A 205 -20.07 7.77 24.21
CA ASN A 205 -21.34 8.36 24.62
C ASN A 205 -21.61 7.94 26.06
#